data_AF-A0A7X7NF14-F1
#
_entry.id   AF-A0A7X7NF14-F1
#
_cell.length_a   1.000
_cell.length_b   1.000
_cell.length_c   1.000
_cell.angle_alpha   90.00
_cell.angle_beta   90.00
_cell.angle_gamma   90.00
#
_symmetry.space_group_name_H-M   'P 1'
#
loop_
_entity.id
_entity.type
_entity.pdbx_description
1 polymer ?
#
loop_
_entity_poly.entity_id
_entity_poly.type
_entity_poly.pdbx_seq_one_letter_code
_entity_poly.pdbx_strand_id
1 'polypeptide(L)'
;METSSIFDPFNAGLYFLTPVPLCLKTMATFLQNGLTFFEKKINLLIVDDDAIVRDSLSGIFVSPLFNISTTSSWAQACDTIEKSQGPWHCWIVDIDLGKGQCGLDLLSRYPEFKYTIVLSGLGRMSLAAEAIRLGAAMVFDKDPLSIEPLHDKVCKTAALGFLLNGKRCAHIELFQILFDETITTIEEWARRGCIELRKLHRICELYPPLTPNYALALYRAVYCLLRNP
;
A
#
# COMPACT_ATOMS: atom_id res chain seq x y z
N MET A 1 70.99 -7.25 24.36
CA MET A 1 71.49 -6.36 23.29
C MET A 1 70.54 -6.51 22.12
N GLU A 2 69.91 -5.39 21.78
CA GLU A 2 69.10 -5.04 20.59
C GLU A 2 68.58 -6.14 19.66
N THR A 3 67.24 -6.18 19.51
CA THR A 3 66.52 -6.12 18.22
C THR A 3 65.03 -5.87 18.49
N SER A 4 64.39 -5.15 17.57
CA SER A 4 63.18 -4.34 17.73
C SER A 4 61.85 -5.04 17.39
N SER A 5 60.78 -4.36 17.81
CA SER A 5 59.43 -4.28 17.22
C SER A 5 58.47 -5.46 17.33
N ILE A 6 57.50 -5.33 18.25
CA ILE A 6 56.08 -5.56 17.93
C ILE A 6 55.29 -4.38 18.49
N PHE A 7 54.68 -3.64 17.55
CA PHE A 7 53.59 -2.69 17.74
C PHE A 7 52.45 -3.37 18.50
N ASP A 8 52.04 -2.83 19.63
CA ASP A 8 50.76 -3.17 20.27
C ASP A 8 49.79 -1.99 20.09
N PRO A 9 48.89 -2.02 19.09
CA PRO A 9 47.91 -0.96 18.87
C PRO A 9 46.60 -1.22 19.63
N PHE A 10 46.61 -1.92 20.77
CA PHE A 10 45.42 -2.04 21.63
C PHE A 10 45.16 -0.82 22.55
N ASN A 11 45.87 0.29 22.34
CA ASN A 11 45.68 1.52 23.10
C ASN A 11 45.28 2.71 22.20
N ALA A 12 44.17 2.56 21.47
CA ALA A 12 43.48 3.68 20.84
C ALA A 12 42.02 3.30 20.54
N GLY A 13 41.09 3.76 21.39
CA GLY A 13 39.66 3.59 21.10
C GLY A 13 38.77 3.71 22.32
N LEU A 14 38.74 4.90 22.94
CA LEU A 14 37.57 5.34 23.70
C LEU A 14 36.36 5.30 22.75
N TYR A 15 35.62 4.19 22.73
CA TYR A 15 34.27 4.20 22.21
C TYR A 15 33.41 4.93 23.23
N PHE A 16 33.17 6.20 22.94
CA PHE A 16 32.11 7.00 23.52
C PHE A 16 30.79 6.22 23.45
N LEU A 17 30.42 5.57 24.55
CA LEU A 17 29.02 5.26 24.85
C LEU A 17 28.34 6.59 25.16
N THR A 18 27.98 7.35 24.12
CA THR A 18 27.06 8.46 24.32
C THR A 18 25.71 7.86 24.71
N PRO A 19 25.14 8.22 25.87
CA PRO A 19 23.78 7.81 26.19
C PRO A 19 22.87 8.45 25.15
N VAL A 20 22.14 7.62 24.38
CA VAL A 20 21.03 8.09 23.55
C VAL A 20 20.16 8.98 24.44
N PRO A 21 19.98 10.27 24.11
CA PRO A 21 19.22 11.20 24.94
C PRO A 21 17.89 10.59 25.32
N LEU A 22 17.48 10.71 26.59
CA LEU A 22 16.23 10.17 27.13
C LEU A 22 15.02 10.51 26.22
N CYS A 23 15.05 11.67 25.56
CA CYS A 23 14.08 12.12 24.56
C CYS A 23 13.98 11.21 23.31
N LEU A 24 15.10 10.71 22.79
CA LEU A 24 15.13 9.82 21.62
C LEU A 24 14.60 8.43 21.95
N LYS A 25 14.86 7.91 23.16
CA LYS A 25 14.27 6.65 23.61
C LYS A 25 12.76 6.78 23.79
N THR A 26 12.29 7.87 24.41
CA THR A 26 10.85 8.12 24.58
C THR A 26 10.15 8.34 23.23
N MET A 27 10.78 9.04 22.29
CA MET A 27 10.26 9.20 20.93
C MET A 27 10.21 7.87 20.17
N ALA A 28 11.26 7.06 20.27
CA ALA A 28 11.29 5.72 19.69
C ALA A 28 10.20 4.84 20.28
N THR A 29 10.03 4.82 21.61
CA THR A 29 8.94 4.08 22.27
C THR A 29 7.56 4.61 21.89
N PHE A 30 7.37 5.92 21.76
CA PHE A 30 6.10 6.51 21.30
C PHE A 30 5.78 6.12 19.86
N LEU A 31 6.77 6.18 18.97
CA LEU A 31 6.65 5.74 17.58
C LEU A 31 6.41 4.24 17.50
N GLN A 32 7.08 3.43 18.30
CA GLN A 32 6.93 1.98 18.33
C GLN A 32 5.55 1.58 18.88
N ASN A 33 5.05 2.25 19.91
CA ASN A 33 3.69 2.09 20.42
C ASN A 33 2.61 2.63 19.45
N GLY A 34 2.94 3.66 18.66
CA GLY A 34 2.08 4.15 17.59
C GLY A 34 2.04 3.16 16.42
N LEU A 35 3.17 2.56 16.06
CA LEU A 35 3.27 1.56 14.99
C LEU A 35 2.55 0.26 15.33
N THR A 36 2.60 -0.19 16.59
CA THR A 36 1.83 -1.36 17.04
C THR A 36 0.32 -1.14 16.93
N PHE A 37 -0.16 0.11 17.04
CA PHE A 37 -1.57 0.42 16.77
C PHE A 37 -1.97 0.16 15.31
N PHE A 38 -1.05 0.39 14.37
CA PHE A 38 -1.26 0.16 12.94
C PHE A 38 -0.88 -1.25 12.48
N GLU A 39 -0.34 -2.09 13.36
CA GLU A 39 0.05 -3.46 13.04
C GLU A 39 -1.14 -4.24 12.47
N LYS A 40 -0.94 -4.86 11.29
CA LYS A 40 -1.93 -5.64 10.55
C LYS A 40 -3.28 -4.94 10.35
N LYS A 41 -3.29 -3.60 10.25
CA LYS A 41 -4.52 -2.84 9.99
C LYS A 41 -4.84 -2.69 8.51
N ILE A 42 -3.91 -2.99 7.61
CA ILE A 42 -4.08 -2.82 6.17
C ILE A 42 -4.29 -4.17 5.51
N ASN A 43 -5.55 -4.59 5.40
CA ASN A 43 -5.96 -5.80 4.69
C ASN A 43 -5.67 -5.72 3.18
N LEU A 44 -4.77 -6.59 2.71
CA LEU A 44 -4.39 -6.80 1.31
C LEU A 44 -4.84 -8.19 0.88
N LEU A 45 -5.59 -8.31 -0.21
CA LEU A 45 -5.97 -9.59 -0.80
C LEU A 45 -5.14 -9.87 -2.05
N ILE A 46 -4.54 -11.05 -2.14
CA ILE A 46 -3.84 -11.52 -3.34
C ILE A 46 -4.61 -12.71 -3.91
N VAL A 47 -4.97 -12.64 -5.19
CA VAL A 47 -5.72 -13.67 -5.91
C VAL A 47 -4.91 -14.07 -7.14
N ASP A 48 -4.33 -15.27 -7.12
CA ASP A 48 -3.50 -15.80 -8.20
C ASP A 48 -3.51 -17.33 -8.11
N ASP A 49 -3.66 -18.08 -9.19
CA ASP A 49 -3.70 -19.55 -9.11
C ASP A 49 -2.31 -20.15 -8.83
N ASP A 50 -1.24 -19.45 -9.20
CA ASP A 50 0.14 -19.86 -8.97
C ASP A 50 0.61 -19.57 -7.54
N ALA A 51 0.95 -20.64 -6.81
CA ALA A 51 1.47 -20.53 -5.44
C ALA A 51 2.79 -19.76 -5.36
N ILE A 52 3.68 -19.93 -6.34
CA ILE A 52 4.98 -19.24 -6.38
C ILE A 52 4.77 -17.74 -6.50
N VAL A 53 3.81 -17.31 -7.31
CA VAL A 53 3.47 -15.89 -7.46
C VAL A 53 2.86 -15.34 -6.17
N ARG A 54 1.93 -16.06 -5.52
CA ARG A 54 1.36 -15.63 -4.23
C ARG A 54 2.42 -15.49 -3.15
N ASP A 55 3.34 -16.43 -3.04
CA ASP A 55 4.42 -16.41 -2.06
C ASP A 55 5.41 -15.27 -2.36
N SER A 56 5.76 -15.08 -3.64
CA SER A 56 6.64 -14.00 -4.08
C SER A 56 6.04 -12.62 -3.78
N LEU A 57 4.77 -12.40 -4.13
CA LEU A 57 4.07 -11.15 -3.83
C LEU A 57 3.97 -10.92 -2.31
N SER A 58 3.68 -11.96 -1.53
CA SER A 58 3.67 -11.86 -0.07
C SER A 58 5.04 -11.49 0.50
N GLY A 59 6.12 -11.99 -0.10
CA GLY A 59 7.50 -11.64 0.24
C GLY A 59 7.94 -10.24 -0.25
N ILE A 60 7.30 -9.69 -1.29
CA ILE A 60 7.52 -8.31 -1.72
C ILE A 60 6.82 -7.33 -0.76
N PHE A 61 5.64 -7.67 -0.25
CA PHE A 61 4.84 -6.80 0.62
C PHE A 61 5.04 -7.07 2.12
N VAL A 62 6.30 -7.18 2.56
CA VAL A 62 6.66 -7.40 3.96
C VAL A 62 6.61 -6.08 4.73
N SER A 63 5.41 -5.63 5.12
CA SER A 63 5.22 -4.50 6.03
C SER A 63 4.47 -4.98 7.27
N PRO A 64 4.84 -4.53 8.49
CA PRO A 64 4.08 -4.84 9.71
C PRO A 64 2.65 -4.31 9.67
N LEU A 65 2.36 -3.35 8.78
CA LEU A 65 1.02 -2.79 8.61
C LEU A 65 0.10 -3.68 7.77
N PHE A 66 0.66 -4.49 6.86
CA PHE A 66 -0.14 -5.35 5.99
C PHE A 66 -0.66 -6.57 6.75
N ASN A 67 -1.95 -6.84 6.55
CA ASN A 67 -2.56 -8.13 6.84
C ASN A 67 -2.88 -8.79 5.50
N ILE A 68 -1.98 -9.66 5.03
CA ILE A 68 -2.06 -10.27 3.70
C ILE A 68 -2.90 -11.54 3.79
N SER A 69 -3.94 -11.62 2.95
CA SER A 69 -4.69 -12.84 2.67
C SER A 69 -4.44 -13.27 1.24
N THR A 70 -4.26 -14.56 1.00
CA THR A 70 -4.00 -15.10 -0.33
C THR A 70 -5.04 -16.15 -0.69
N THR A 71 -5.46 -16.20 -1.95
CA THR A 71 -6.45 -17.15 -2.47
C THR A 71 -6.03 -17.63 -3.85
N SER A 72 -6.34 -18.89 -4.18
CA SER A 72 -5.88 -19.53 -5.41
C SER A 72 -6.95 -19.66 -6.50
N SER A 73 -8.14 -19.10 -6.28
CA SER A 73 -9.27 -19.23 -7.19
C SER A 73 -10.30 -18.16 -6.93
N TRP A 74 -11.15 -17.93 -7.93
CA TRP A 74 -12.25 -16.98 -7.82
C TRP A 74 -13.22 -17.30 -6.67
N ALA A 75 -13.52 -18.59 -6.48
CA ALA A 75 -14.45 -19.04 -5.43
C ALA A 75 -13.89 -18.78 -4.03
N GLN A 76 -12.60 -19.12 -3.80
CA GLN A 76 -11.94 -18.83 -2.54
C GLN A 76 -11.84 -17.31 -2.27
N ALA A 77 -11.58 -16.51 -3.31
CA ALA A 77 -11.57 -15.06 -3.20
C ALA A 77 -12.94 -14.53 -2.77
N CYS A 78 -14.03 -14.96 -3.41
CA CYS A 78 -15.39 -14.58 -3.01
C CYS A 78 -15.67 -14.95 -1.55
N ASP A 79 -15.40 -16.20 -1.18
CA ASP A 79 -15.58 -16.69 0.19
C ASP A 79 -14.81 -15.85 1.21
N THR A 80 -13.56 -15.50 0.88
CA THR A 80 -12.67 -14.71 1.75
C THR A 80 -13.18 -13.29 1.91
N ILE A 81 -13.65 -12.68 0.81
CA ILE A 81 -14.23 -11.35 0.82
C ILE A 81 -15.50 -11.31 1.67
N GLU A 82 -16.41 -12.26 1.48
CA GLU A 82 -17.71 -12.33 2.16
C GLU A 82 -17.59 -12.64 3.66
N LYS A 83 -16.60 -13.45 4.06
CA LYS A 83 -16.37 -13.82 5.47
C LYS A 83 -15.55 -12.77 6.24
N SER A 84 -14.93 -11.81 5.55
CA SER A 84 -14.12 -10.77 6.18
C SER A 84 -14.95 -9.92 7.14
N GLN A 85 -14.46 -9.73 8.37
CA GLN A 85 -15.07 -8.85 9.36
C GLN A 85 -14.63 -7.39 9.20
N GLY A 86 -13.63 -7.12 8.36
CA GLY A 86 -13.03 -5.80 8.18
C GLY A 86 -12.96 -5.36 6.71
N PRO A 87 -12.71 -4.06 6.48
CA PRO A 87 -12.58 -3.52 5.12
C PRO A 87 -11.35 -4.07 4.42
N TRP A 88 -11.46 -4.29 3.11
CA TRP A 88 -10.30 -4.47 2.25
C TRP A 88 -9.72 -3.11 1.86
N HIS A 89 -8.40 -3.00 1.73
CA HIS A 89 -7.76 -1.74 1.37
C HIS A 89 -7.05 -1.80 0.03
N CYS A 90 -6.66 -3.00 -0.41
CA CYS A 90 -6.16 -3.22 -1.75
C CYS A 90 -6.37 -4.69 -2.14
N TRP A 91 -6.67 -4.94 -3.41
CA TRP A 91 -6.63 -6.26 -4.02
C TRP A 91 -5.55 -6.30 -5.09
N ILE A 92 -4.84 -7.42 -5.19
CA ILE A 92 -3.96 -7.78 -6.31
C ILE A 92 -4.56 -9.02 -6.94
N VAL A 93 -5.01 -8.91 -8.18
CA VAL A 93 -5.80 -9.95 -8.85
C VAL A 93 -5.16 -10.32 -10.18
N ASP A 94 -4.81 -11.58 -10.35
CA ASP A 94 -4.42 -12.09 -11.66
C ASP A 94 -5.62 -12.21 -12.59
N ILE A 95 -5.41 -11.91 -13.87
CA ILE A 95 -6.45 -12.06 -14.90
C ILE A 95 -6.80 -13.54 -15.10
N ASP A 96 -5.81 -14.44 -15.10
CA ASP A 96 -6.01 -15.86 -15.38
C ASP A 96 -5.94 -16.70 -14.10
N LEU A 97 -7.09 -17.04 -13.51
CA LEU A 97 -7.11 -17.88 -12.30
C LEU A 97 -7.14 -19.39 -12.61
N GLY A 98 -6.70 -19.76 -13.81
CA GLY A 98 -6.72 -21.12 -14.31
C GLY A 98 -8.13 -21.67 -14.54
N LYS A 99 -8.23 -22.84 -15.19
CA LYS A 99 -9.50 -23.57 -15.42
C LYS A 99 -10.62 -22.73 -16.06
N GLY A 100 -10.26 -21.72 -16.83
CA GLY A 100 -11.20 -20.80 -17.49
C GLY A 100 -11.81 -19.73 -16.57
N GLN A 101 -11.31 -19.55 -15.34
CA GLN A 101 -11.77 -18.50 -14.43
C GLN A 101 -11.03 -17.19 -14.70
N CYS A 102 -11.78 -16.08 -14.80
CA CYS A 102 -11.23 -14.76 -15.04
C CYS A 102 -11.23 -13.93 -13.74
N GLY A 103 -10.10 -13.37 -13.35
CA GLY A 103 -10.02 -12.50 -12.17
C GLY A 103 -10.85 -11.21 -12.31
N LEU A 104 -11.12 -10.75 -13.54
CA LEU A 104 -11.98 -9.59 -13.79
C LEU A 104 -13.43 -9.82 -13.36
N ASP A 105 -13.86 -11.07 -13.22
CA ASP A 105 -15.19 -11.42 -12.70
C ASP A 105 -15.35 -10.97 -11.24
N LEU A 106 -14.24 -10.84 -10.48
CA LEU A 106 -14.29 -10.25 -9.13
C LEU A 106 -14.63 -8.76 -9.19
N LEU A 107 -14.05 -8.00 -10.11
CA LEU A 107 -14.36 -6.57 -10.24
C LEU A 107 -15.80 -6.37 -10.72
N SER A 108 -16.28 -7.24 -11.59
CA SER A 108 -17.69 -7.23 -12.05
C SER A 108 -18.66 -7.57 -10.91
N ARG A 109 -18.31 -8.51 -10.02
CA ARG A 109 -19.12 -8.88 -8.85
C ARG A 109 -19.10 -7.83 -7.75
N TYR A 110 -17.96 -7.15 -7.58
CA TYR A 110 -17.75 -6.13 -6.54
C TYR A 110 -17.39 -4.77 -7.16
N PRO A 111 -18.27 -4.16 -7.98
CA PRO A 111 -17.96 -2.95 -8.76
C PRO A 111 -17.68 -1.73 -7.89
N GLU A 112 -18.09 -1.77 -6.62
CA GLU A 112 -17.89 -0.72 -5.62
C GLU A 112 -16.44 -0.67 -5.10
N PHE A 113 -15.68 -1.76 -5.25
CA PHE A 113 -14.31 -1.85 -4.78
C PHE A 113 -13.34 -1.39 -5.88
N LYS A 114 -12.81 -0.18 -5.73
CA LYS A 114 -11.92 0.47 -6.71
C LYS A 114 -10.43 0.37 -6.37
N TYR A 115 -10.07 -0.31 -5.28
CA TYR A 115 -8.70 -0.42 -4.81
C TYR A 115 -8.02 -1.69 -5.36
N THR A 116 -8.19 -1.97 -6.65
CA THR A 116 -7.73 -3.22 -7.25
C THR A 116 -6.61 -2.98 -8.24
N ILE A 117 -5.48 -3.67 -8.05
CA ILE A 117 -4.41 -3.79 -9.03
C ILE A 117 -4.56 -5.14 -9.72
N VAL A 118 -4.51 -5.13 -11.04
CA VAL A 118 -4.61 -6.35 -11.84
C VAL A 118 -3.23 -6.74 -12.35
N LEU A 119 -2.91 -8.02 -12.26
CA LEU A 119 -1.72 -8.62 -12.87
C LEU A 119 -2.13 -9.36 -14.13
N SER A 120 -1.37 -9.18 -15.21
CA SER A 120 -1.57 -9.86 -16.49
C SER A 120 -0.34 -10.66 -16.85
N GLY A 121 -0.55 -11.89 -17.34
CA GLY A 121 0.48 -12.62 -18.07
C GLY A 121 0.67 -12.08 -19.49
N LEU A 122 1.82 -12.43 -20.09
CA LEU A 122 2.12 -12.12 -21.49
C LEU A 122 0.99 -12.61 -22.41
N GLY A 123 0.48 -11.73 -23.27
CA GLY A 123 -0.59 -12.04 -24.24
C GLY A 123 -2.02 -11.78 -23.79
N ARG A 124 -2.25 -11.35 -22.54
CA ARG A 124 -3.58 -10.94 -22.04
C ARG A 124 -3.74 -9.44 -21.74
N MET A 125 -2.72 -8.63 -22.05
CA MET A 125 -2.76 -7.17 -21.89
C MET A 125 -3.87 -6.49 -22.71
N SER A 126 -4.41 -7.17 -23.73
CA SER A 126 -5.62 -6.72 -24.45
C SER A 126 -6.83 -6.53 -23.52
N LEU A 127 -6.87 -7.22 -22.38
CA LEU A 127 -7.91 -7.09 -21.36
C LEU A 127 -7.67 -5.94 -20.38
N ALA A 128 -6.54 -5.24 -20.45
CA ALA A 128 -6.22 -4.16 -19.53
C ALA A 128 -7.23 -3.01 -19.61
N ALA A 129 -7.67 -2.65 -20.83
CA ALA A 129 -8.69 -1.63 -21.02
C ALA A 129 -10.02 -2.03 -20.37
N GLU A 130 -10.37 -3.32 -20.37
CA GLU A 130 -11.56 -3.83 -19.68
C GLU A 130 -11.39 -3.79 -18.16
N ALA A 131 -10.24 -4.21 -17.65
CA ALA A 131 -9.94 -4.13 -16.22
C ALA A 131 -10.09 -2.69 -15.69
N ILE A 132 -9.55 -1.70 -16.42
CA ILE A 132 -9.70 -0.28 -16.07
C ILE A 132 -11.17 0.16 -16.12
N ARG A 133 -11.94 -0.26 -17.14
CA ARG A 133 -13.39 0.04 -17.20
C ARG A 133 -14.17 -0.54 -16.02
N LEU A 134 -13.81 -1.74 -15.56
CA LEU A 134 -14.40 -2.36 -14.38
C LEU A 134 -13.95 -1.69 -13.08
N GLY A 135 -12.93 -0.82 -13.14
CA GLY A 135 -12.49 0.02 -12.04
C GLY A 135 -11.20 -0.42 -11.36
N ALA A 136 -10.38 -1.22 -12.03
CA ALA A 136 -9.00 -1.44 -11.59
C ALA A 136 -8.25 -0.10 -11.53
N ALA A 137 -7.46 0.09 -10.48
CA ALA A 137 -6.61 1.25 -10.29
C ALA A 137 -5.35 1.22 -11.17
N MET A 138 -4.91 0.04 -11.61
CA MET A 138 -3.83 -0.18 -12.57
C MET A 138 -3.84 -1.63 -13.06
N VAL A 139 -3.23 -1.85 -14.22
CA VAL A 139 -2.88 -3.19 -14.74
C VAL A 139 -1.36 -3.24 -14.93
N PHE A 140 -0.72 -4.29 -14.44
CA PHE A 140 0.71 -4.57 -14.64
C PHE A 140 0.88 -5.90 -15.34
N ASP A 141 1.94 -6.00 -16.14
CA ASP A 141 2.45 -7.31 -16.57
C ASP A 141 3.16 -8.01 -15.41
N LYS A 142 3.14 -9.35 -15.38
CA LYS A 142 3.95 -10.20 -14.49
C LYS A 142 5.44 -10.22 -14.87
N ASP A 143 5.95 -9.13 -15.46
CA ASP A 143 7.35 -8.96 -15.82
C ASP A 143 8.15 -8.54 -14.56
N PRO A 144 9.33 -9.13 -14.28
CA PRO A 144 10.21 -8.69 -13.19
C PRO A 144 10.51 -7.19 -13.18
N LEU A 145 10.56 -6.53 -14.35
CA LEU A 145 10.77 -5.08 -14.46
C LEU A 145 9.60 -4.25 -13.89
N SER A 146 8.43 -4.89 -13.71
CA SER A 146 7.24 -4.24 -13.15
C SER A 146 7.19 -4.29 -11.62
N ILE A 147 8.11 -4.98 -10.93
CA ILE A 147 8.05 -5.19 -9.48
C ILE A 147 8.09 -3.87 -8.70
N GLU A 148 9.02 -2.98 -8.99
CA GLU A 148 9.14 -1.70 -8.27
C GLU A 148 7.92 -0.77 -8.53
N PRO A 149 7.49 -0.56 -9.80
CA PRO A 149 6.25 0.15 -10.10
C PRO A 149 5.01 -0.47 -9.46
N LEU A 150 4.91 -1.81 -9.45
CA LEU A 150 3.83 -2.54 -8.81
C LEU A 150 3.81 -2.27 -7.30
N HIS A 151 4.97 -2.37 -6.65
CA HIS A 151 5.10 -2.14 -5.22
C HIS A 151 4.65 -0.72 -4.84
N ASP A 152 5.20 0.30 -5.52
CA ASP A 152 4.81 1.70 -5.32
C ASP A 152 3.30 1.91 -5.49
N LYS A 153 2.74 1.36 -6.58
CA LYS A 153 1.32 1.52 -6.88
C LYS A 153 0.42 0.81 -5.88
N VAL A 154 0.80 -0.38 -5.41
CA VAL A 154 0.08 -1.10 -4.34
C VAL A 154 0.12 -0.30 -3.05
N CYS A 155 1.27 0.26 -2.65
CA CYS A 155 1.38 1.08 -1.44
C CYS A 155 0.50 2.35 -1.53
N LYS A 156 0.51 3.05 -2.67
CA LYS A 156 -0.38 4.20 -2.93
C LYS A 156 -1.86 3.81 -2.85
N THR A 157 -2.22 2.71 -3.49
CA THR A 157 -3.60 2.24 -3.56
C THR A 157 -4.10 1.75 -2.20
N ALA A 158 -3.28 1.01 -1.45
CA ALA A 158 -3.60 0.54 -0.11
C ALA A 158 -3.69 1.69 0.90
N ALA A 159 -2.81 2.70 0.82
CA ALA A 159 -2.91 3.90 1.65
C ALA A 159 -4.21 4.66 1.39
N LEU A 160 -4.63 4.75 0.12
CA LEU A 160 -5.91 5.35 -0.25
C LEU A 160 -7.10 4.51 0.23
N GLY A 161 -7.05 3.19 0.06
CA GLY A 161 -8.05 2.27 0.57
C GLY A 161 -8.20 2.39 2.08
N PHE A 162 -7.09 2.49 2.82
CA PHE A 162 -7.08 2.72 4.26
C PHE A 162 -7.68 4.08 4.63
N LEU A 163 -7.27 5.16 3.96
CA LEU A 163 -7.81 6.51 4.15
C LEU A 163 -9.35 6.51 4.03
N LEU A 164 -9.87 5.82 3.01
CA LEU A 164 -11.31 5.73 2.72
C LEU A 164 -11.99 4.53 3.41
N ASN A 165 -11.28 3.83 4.30
CA ASN A 165 -11.77 2.69 5.07
C ASN A 165 -12.40 1.58 4.20
N GLY A 166 -11.85 1.35 3.01
CA GLY A 166 -12.32 0.36 2.04
C GLY A 166 -13.72 0.64 1.47
N LYS A 167 -14.27 1.85 1.68
CA LYS A 167 -15.63 2.21 1.28
C LYS A 167 -15.67 2.81 -0.11
N ARG A 168 -16.79 2.64 -0.81
CA ARG A 168 -17.08 3.37 -2.05
C ARG A 168 -16.97 4.88 -1.81
N CYS A 169 -16.23 5.56 -2.68
CA CYS A 169 -16.14 7.02 -2.73
C CYS A 169 -16.52 7.52 -4.12
N ALA A 170 -17.55 8.36 -4.22
CA ALA A 170 -17.99 8.94 -5.49
C ALA A 170 -17.01 9.99 -6.07
N HIS A 171 -16.00 10.37 -5.28
CA HIS A 171 -14.97 11.34 -5.65
C HIS A 171 -13.57 10.69 -5.63
N ILE A 172 -13.47 9.38 -5.93
CA ILE A 172 -12.22 8.63 -5.81
C ILE A 172 -11.08 9.27 -6.61
N GLU A 173 -11.38 9.84 -7.78
CA GLU A 173 -10.42 10.52 -8.66
C GLU A 173 -9.79 11.72 -7.97
N LEU A 174 -10.56 12.44 -7.13
CA LEU A 174 -10.03 13.56 -6.33
C LEU A 174 -8.97 13.06 -5.34
N PHE A 175 -9.17 11.89 -4.72
CA PHE A 175 -8.20 11.32 -3.79
C PHE A 175 -7.01 10.66 -4.51
N GLN A 176 -7.20 10.12 -5.71
CA GLN A 176 -6.12 9.57 -6.52
C GLN A 176 -5.09 10.63 -6.93
N ILE A 177 -5.43 11.92 -6.92
CA ILE A 177 -4.47 13.02 -7.08
C ILE A 177 -3.36 12.96 -6.03
N LEU A 178 -3.65 12.44 -4.83
CA LEU A 178 -2.64 12.27 -3.79
C LEU A 178 -1.54 11.26 -4.18
N PHE A 179 -1.70 10.49 -5.25
CA PHE A 179 -0.63 9.64 -5.79
C PHE A 179 0.56 10.48 -6.29
N ASP A 180 0.32 11.73 -6.67
CA ASP A 180 1.36 12.72 -6.92
C ASP A 180 1.93 13.20 -5.58
N GLU A 181 3.19 12.83 -5.32
CA GLU A 181 3.89 13.14 -4.07
C GLU A 181 4.25 14.63 -3.94
N THR A 182 4.16 15.40 -5.04
CA THR A 182 4.37 16.86 -5.00
C THR A 182 3.22 17.61 -4.34
N ILE A 183 2.07 16.97 -4.17
CA ILE A 183 0.90 17.55 -3.49
C ILE A 183 1.15 17.55 -1.98
N THR A 184 1.61 18.69 -1.45
CA THR A 184 1.96 18.88 -0.04
C THR A 184 1.00 19.78 0.73
N THR A 185 0.09 20.49 0.03
CA THR A 185 -0.92 21.36 0.66
C THR A 185 -2.33 21.07 0.14
N ILE A 186 -3.33 21.48 0.91
CA ILE A 186 -4.75 21.29 0.56
C ILE A 186 -5.19 22.23 -0.58
N GLU A 187 -4.54 23.38 -0.72
CA GLU A 187 -4.76 24.33 -1.82
C GLU A 187 -4.29 23.72 -3.13
N GLU A 188 -3.12 23.11 -3.15
CA GLU A 188 -2.59 22.42 -4.32
C GLU A 188 -3.44 21.19 -4.68
N TRP A 189 -3.89 20.44 -3.67
CA TRP A 189 -4.83 19.34 -3.87
C TRP A 189 -6.15 19.81 -4.51
N ALA A 190 -6.78 20.85 -3.96
CA ALA A 190 -8.01 21.42 -4.51
C ALA A 190 -7.80 21.97 -5.94
N ARG A 191 -6.67 22.65 -6.17
CA ARG A 191 -6.30 23.21 -7.48
C ARG A 191 -6.14 22.11 -8.53
N ARG A 192 -5.42 21.03 -8.23
CA ARG A 192 -5.25 19.89 -9.15
C ARG A 192 -6.53 19.12 -9.38
N GLY A 193 -7.42 19.10 -8.38
CA GLY A 193 -8.77 18.55 -8.50
C GLY A 193 -9.76 19.46 -9.25
N CYS A 194 -9.35 20.66 -9.65
CA CYS A 194 -10.21 21.67 -10.28
C CYS A 194 -11.48 21.96 -9.45
N ILE A 195 -11.35 22.03 -8.12
CA ILE A 195 -12.44 22.34 -7.20
C ILE A 195 -12.08 23.45 -6.23
N GLU A 196 -13.10 24.13 -5.69
CA GLU A 196 -12.92 25.07 -4.60
C GLU A 196 -12.52 24.35 -3.30
N LEU A 197 -11.71 25.03 -2.47
CA LEU A 197 -11.28 24.51 -1.17
C LEU A 197 -12.48 24.17 -0.26
N ARG A 198 -13.54 24.99 -0.29
CA ARG A 198 -14.79 24.71 0.44
C ARG A 198 -15.43 23.39 0.02
N LYS A 199 -15.36 23.03 -1.26
CA LYS A 199 -15.87 21.76 -1.77
C LYS A 199 -14.99 20.60 -1.32
N LEU A 200 -13.66 20.76 -1.32
CA LEU A 200 -12.74 19.76 -0.77
C LEU A 200 -13.05 19.46 0.71
N HIS A 201 -13.25 20.51 1.52
CA HIS A 201 -13.66 20.36 2.92
C HIS A 201 -14.95 19.54 3.07
N ARG A 202 -16.00 19.89 2.33
CA ARG A 202 -17.28 19.14 2.36
C ARG A 202 -17.12 17.68 1.95
N ILE A 203 -16.29 17.42 0.93
CA ILE A 203 -16.04 16.04 0.47
C ILE A 203 -15.31 15.27 1.57
N CYS A 204 -14.26 15.83 2.18
CA CYS A 204 -13.55 15.18 3.27
C CYS A 204 -14.45 15.02 4.51
N GLU A 205 -15.35 15.94 4.85
CA GLU A 205 -16.31 15.71 5.95
C GLU A 205 -17.19 14.46 5.74
N LEU A 206 -17.44 14.07 4.49
CA LEU A 206 -18.22 12.89 4.13
C LEU A 206 -17.35 11.63 3.91
N TYR A 207 -16.19 11.79 3.27
CA TYR A 207 -15.30 10.72 2.83
C TYR A 207 -13.84 11.20 2.86
N PRO A 208 -12.97 10.71 3.75
CA PRO A 208 -13.24 10.18 5.10
C PRO A 208 -13.46 11.32 6.11
N PRO A 209 -14.30 11.17 7.15
CA PRO A 209 -14.77 12.25 8.05
C PRO A 209 -13.65 12.93 8.86
N LEU A 210 -12.81 13.65 8.16
CA LEU A 210 -11.57 14.30 8.57
C LEU A 210 -11.49 15.64 7.84
N THR A 211 -10.73 16.58 8.39
CA THR A 211 -10.38 17.78 7.62
C THR A 211 -9.43 17.41 6.48
N PRO A 212 -9.39 18.18 5.37
CA PRO A 212 -8.48 17.89 4.26
C PRO A 212 -7.00 17.82 4.69
N ASN A 213 -6.59 18.63 5.66
CA ASN A 213 -5.24 18.60 6.22
C ASN A 213 -4.93 17.23 6.87
N TYR A 214 -5.86 16.72 7.67
CA TYR A 214 -5.69 15.41 8.31
C TYR A 214 -5.78 14.27 7.30
N ALA A 215 -6.66 14.36 6.30
CA ALA A 215 -6.73 13.37 5.24
C ALA A 215 -5.42 13.29 4.44
N LEU A 216 -4.86 14.44 4.05
CA LEU A 216 -3.58 14.53 3.36
C LEU A 216 -2.44 13.98 4.23
N ALA A 217 -2.36 14.42 5.49
CA ALA A 217 -1.32 13.95 6.42
C ALA A 217 -1.41 12.44 6.67
N LEU A 218 -2.62 11.91 6.88
CA LEU A 218 -2.85 10.47 7.09
C LEU A 218 -2.45 9.66 5.87
N TYR A 219 -2.87 10.07 4.67
CA TYR A 219 -2.48 9.41 3.44
C TYR A 219 -0.95 9.35 3.28
N ARG A 220 -0.27 10.47 3.49
CA ARG A 220 1.20 10.56 3.38
C ARG A 220 1.90 9.69 4.40
N ALA A 221 1.44 9.71 5.64
CA ALA A 221 2.01 8.90 6.71
C ALA A 221 1.87 7.39 6.39
N VAL A 222 0.68 6.95 6.02
CA VAL A 222 0.43 5.53 5.69
C VAL A 222 1.22 5.11 4.46
N TYR A 223 1.23 5.90 3.39
CA TYR A 223 2.01 5.61 2.20
C TYR A 223 3.52 5.51 2.50
N CYS A 224 4.06 6.43 3.30
CA CYS A 224 5.46 6.42 3.70
C CYS A 224 5.84 5.14 4.47
N LEU A 225 4.99 4.73 5.43
CA LEU A 225 5.18 3.52 6.22
C LEU A 225 5.01 2.23 5.40
N LEU A 226 4.13 2.23 4.40
CA LEU A 226 3.97 1.09 3.49
C LEU A 226 5.13 0.95 2.51
N ARG A 227 5.67 2.07 2.02
CA ARG A 227 6.75 2.07 1.04
C ARG A 227 8.12 1.74 1.64
N ASN A 228 8.35 2.12 2.90
CA ASN A 228 9.60 1.91 3.62
C ASN A 228 9.34 1.10 4.89
N PRO A 229 9.12 -0.23 4.76
CA PRO A 229 8.80 -1.11 5.88
C PRO A 229 9.95 -1.23 6.90
#